data_AF-A0A1A2BBC6-F1
#
_entry.id   AF-A0A1A2BBC6-F1
#
_cell.length_a   1.000
_cell.length_b   1.000
_cell.length_c   1.000
_cell.angle_alpha   90.00
_cell.angle_beta   90.00
_cell.angle_gamma   90.00
#
_symmetry.space_group_name_H-M   'P 1'
#
loop_
_entity.id
_entity.type
_entity.pdbx_description
1 polymer ?
#
loop_
_entity_poly.entity_id
_entity_poly.type
_entity_poly.pdbx_seq_one_letter_code
_entity_poly.pdbx_strand_id
1 'polypeptide(L)' 'MLSGCGSNDTRGLGASYEIVCSKYPDPQLGAAVKAFLQSAIGDGQNGLAGNGYIRLPGAFKSRLAESINAIS' A
#
# COMPACT_ATOMS: atom_id res chain seq x y z
N MET A 1 -15.96 3.08 -16.64
CA MET A 1 -17.21 3.17 -15.86
C MET A 1 -16.85 2.98 -14.39
N LEU A 2 -17.13 4.02 -13.61
CA LEU A 2 -16.71 4.18 -12.21
C LEU A 2 -17.50 3.25 -11.28
N SER A 3 -16.82 2.61 -10.32
CA SER A 3 -17.40 2.23 -9.02
C SER A 3 -16.32 2.39 -7.96
N GLY A 4 -16.61 3.23 -6.97
CA GLY A 4 -15.63 3.90 -6.13
C GLY A 4 -14.90 3.02 -5.10
N CYS A 5 -13.64 3.38 -4.83
CA CYS A 5 -13.02 3.14 -3.53
C CYS A 5 -13.32 4.34 -2.62
N GLY A 6 -14.59 4.48 -2.26
CA GLY A 6 -15.03 5.38 -1.20
C GLY A 6 -15.48 4.52 -0.02
N SER A 7 -14.57 4.18 0.88
CA SER A 7 -14.91 3.57 2.16
C SER A 7 -14.94 4.67 3.21
N ASN A 8 -16.14 5.19 3.45
CA ASN A 8 -16.44 6.05 4.59
C ASN A 8 -16.82 5.15 5.77
N ASP A 9 -15.86 4.87 6.65
CA ASP A 9 -16.12 4.30 7.97
C ASP A 9 -15.63 5.27 9.04
N THR A 10 -16.59 5.98 9.65
CA THR A 10 -16.38 6.95 10.73
C THR A 10 -16.61 6.26 12.07
N ARG A 11 -15.59 5.57 12.60
CA ARG A 11 -15.41 5.33 14.04
C ARG A 11 -14.02 4.74 14.36
N GLY A 12 -13.04 5.63 14.60
CA GLY A 12 -11.78 5.34 15.31
C GLY A 12 -10.59 4.97 14.43
N LEU A 13 -9.56 5.84 14.41
CA LEU A 13 -8.25 5.66 13.75
C LEU A 13 -8.33 5.31 12.25
N GLY A 14 -8.42 6.34 11.40
CA GLY A 14 -8.45 6.17 9.95
C GLY A 14 -7.17 5.53 9.39
N ALA A 15 -7.34 4.63 8.43
CA ALA A 15 -6.23 4.08 7.64
C ALA A 15 -5.94 4.98 6.43
N SER A 16 -4.67 5.26 6.18
CA SER A 16 -4.24 5.80 4.89
C SER A 16 -4.15 4.65 3.88
N TYR A 17 -4.71 4.87 2.69
CA TYR A 17 -4.72 3.89 1.61
C TYR A 17 -3.92 4.41 0.42
N GLU A 18 -3.23 3.50 -0.26
CA GLU A 18 -2.58 3.75 -1.54
C GLU A 18 -3.19 2.78 -2.56
N ILE A 19 -3.83 3.31 -3.60
CA ILE A 19 -4.53 2.50 -4.62
C ILE A 19 -3.71 2.54 -5.91
N VAL A 20 -3.39 1.36 -6.44
CA VAL A 20 -2.56 1.20 -7.65
C VAL A 20 -3.18 0.22 -8.64
N CYS A 21 -2.70 0.23 -9.88
CA CYS A 21 -3.09 -0.77 -10.88
C CYS A 21 -2.35 -2.09 -10.61
N SER A 22 -3.00 -3.22 -10.85
CA SER A 22 -2.32 -4.52 -10.86
C SER A 22 -1.50 -4.75 -12.14
N LYS A 23 -1.85 -4.06 -13.23
CA LYS A 23 -1.18 -4.16 -14.53
C LYS A 23 -0.97 -2.77 -15.13
N TYR A 24 0.25 -2.52 -15.61
CA TYR A 24 0.65 -1.29 -16.26
C TYR A 24 0.95 -1.53 -17.75
N PRO A 25 0.59 -0.59 -18.64
CA PRO A 25 0.95 -0.68 -20.05
C PRO A 25 2.44 -0.41 -20.29
N ASP A 26 3.07 0.40 -19.42
CA ASP A 26 4.51 0.64 -19.41
C ASP A 26 5.18 -0.22 -18.32
N PRO A 27 6.05 -1.18 -18.70
CA PRO A 27 6.72 -2.05 -17.74
C PRO A 27 7.67 -1.31 -16.81
N GLN A 28 8.25 -0.17 -17.22
CA GLN A 28 9.12 0.62 -16.34
C GLN A 28 8.30 1.29 -15.24
N LEU A 29 7.10 1.78 -15.57
CA LEU A 29 6.18 2.34 -14.59
C LEU A 29 5.70 1.28 -13.59
N GLY A 30 5.33 0.08 -14.07
CA GLY A 30 4.94 -1.03 -13.20
C GLY A 30 6.07 -1.44 -12.23
N ALA A 31 7.30 -1.52 -12.72
CA ALA A 31 8.47 -1.80 -11.90
C ALA A 31 8.72 -0.71 -10.85
N ALA A 32 8.59 0.57 -11.21
CA ALA A 32 8.75 1.70 -10.30
C ALA A 32 7.70 1.70 -9.18
N VAL A 33 6.42 1.46 -9.52
CA VAL A 33 5.33 1.36 -8.53
C VAL A 33 5.57 0.18 -7.58
N LYS A 34 5.95 -0.98 -8.12
CA LYS A 34 6.29 -2.16 -7.32
C LYS A 34 7.43 -1.86 -6.34
N ALA A 35 8.51 -1.23 -6.80
CA ALA A 35 9.64 -0.87 -5.96
C ALA A 35 9.26 0.14 -4.86
N PHE A 36 8.45 1.15 -5.20
CA PHE A 36 7.93 2.11 -4.23
C PHE A 36 7.13 1.43 -3.13
N LEU A 37 6.17 0.58 -3.48
CA LEU A 37 5.33 -0.11 -2.51
C LEU A 37 6.12 -1.09 -1.64
N GLN A 38 7.12 -1.79 -2.20
CA GLN A 38 8.03 -2.63 -1.42
C GLN A 38 8.80 -1.82 -0.38
N SER A 39 9.30 -0.64 -0.75
CA SER A 39 9.95 0.28 0.19
C SER A 39 8.99 0.75 1.28
N ALA A 40 7.75 1.12 0.92
CA ALA A 40 6.74 1.61 1.84
C ALA A 40 6.36 0.58 2.92
N ILE A 41 6.21 -0.70 2.56
CA ILE A 41 5.95 -1.78 3.53
C ILE A 41 7.23 -2.30 4.21
N GLY A 42 8.40 -1.92 3.70
CA GLY A 42 9.73 -2.19 4.24
C GLY A 42 10.22 -1.07 5.14
N ASP A 43 11.32 -0.43 4.75
CA ASP A 43 11.97 0.64 5.52
C ASP A 43 11.10 1.88 5.71
N GLY A 44 10.09 2.08 4.87
CA GLY A 44 9.09 3.14 5.03
C GLY A 44 8.24 3.03 6.31
N GLN A 45 8.32 1.91 7.03
CA GLN A 45 7.68 1.74 8.35
C GLN A 45 8.51 2.28 9.52
N ASN A 46 9.76 2.66 9.28
CA ASN A 46 10.66 3.19 10.31
C ASN A 46 10.20 4.58 10.76
N GLY A 47 10.25 4.85 12.06
CA GLY A 47 9.90 6.17 12.62
C GLY A 47 8.40 6.53 12.61
N LEU A 48 7.53 5.75 11.96
CA LEU A 48 6.08 6.00 11.92
C LEU A 48 5.44 6.06 13.32
N ALA A 49 5.83 5.15 14.20
CA ALA A 49 5.33 5.11 15.58
C ALA A 49 5.67 6.39 16.37
N GLY A 50 6.84 6.98 16.13
CA GLY A 50 7.25 8.25 16.75
C GLY A 50 6.45 9.45 16.24
N ASN A 51 5.83 9.32 15.07
CA ASN A 51 4.97 10.33 14.46
C ASN A 51 3.47 10.06 14.68
N GLY A 52 3.12 9.14 15.60
CA GLY A 52 1.73 8.84 15.94
C GLY A 52 1.00 7.87 14.99
N TYR A 53 1.72 7.22 14.07
CA TYR A 53 1.16 6.22 13.17
C TYR A 53 1.28 4.80 13.74
N ILE A 54 0.28 3.97 13.46
CA ILE A 54 0.32 2.53 13.76
C ILE A 54 1.09 1.82 12.64
N ARG A 55 2.14 1.08 13.01
CA ARG A 55 2.90 0.26 12.05
C ARG A 55 2.05 -0.88 11.51
N LEU A 56 2.34 -1.27 10.28
CA LEU A 56 1.74 -2.42 9.62
C LEU A 56 1.92 -3.73 10.42
N PRO A 57 0.82 -4.41 10.83
CA PRO A 57 0.90 -5.72 11.46
C PRO A 57 1.45 -6.78 10.50
N GLY A 58 2.22 -7.75 11.04
CA GLY A 58 2.94 -8.74 10.22
C GLY A 58 2.05 -9.54 9.25
N ALA A 59 0.90 -10.04 9.72
CA ALA A 59 -0.04 -10.77 8.86
C ALA A 59 -0.59 -9.91 7.69
N PHE A 60 -0.76 -8.60 7.91
CA PHE A 60 -1.22 -7.69 6.87
C PHE A 60 -0.10 -7.35 5.89
N LYS A 61 1.14 -7.16 6.39
CA LYS A 61 2.33 -6.96 5.56
C LYS A 61 2.58 -8.12 4.58
N SER A 62 2.38 -9.38 4.99
CA SER A 62 2.55 -10.53 4.08
C SER A 62 1.56 -10.50 2.91
N ARG A 63 0.27 -10.22 3.17
CA ARG A 63 -0.76 -10.10 2.13
C ARG A 63 -0.46 -8.97 1.14
N LEU A 64 0.02 -7.83 1.66
CA LEU A 64 0.45 -6.72 0.81
C LEU A 64 1.67 -7.10 -0.03
N ALA A 65 2.67 -7.76 0.55
CA ALA A 65 3.86 -8.18 -0.18
C ALA A 65 3.51 -9.10 -1.36
N GLU A 66 2.60 -10.06 -1.18
CA GLU A 66 2.09 -10.91 -2.26
C GLU A 66 1.43 -10.09 -3.38
N SER A 67 0.56 -9.16 -3.01
CA SER A 67 -0.15 -8.29 -3.97
C SER A 67 0.79 -7.38 -4.74
N ILE A 68 1.76 -6.77 -4.06
CA ILE A 68 2.79 -5.90 -4.65
C ILE A 68 3.69 -6.71 -5.61
N ASN A 69 4.04 -7.94 -5.22
CA ASN A 69 4.88 -8.79 -6.05
C ASN A 69 4.20 -9.21 -7.36
N ALA A 70 2.87 -9.24 -7.39
CA ALA A 70 2.07 -9.56 -8.57
C ALA A 70 1.89 -8.40 -9.57
N ILE A 71 2.32 -7.17 -9.23
CA ILE A 71 2.29 -6.03 -10.15
C ILE A 71 3.17 -6.32 -11.37
N SER A 72 2.61 -6.06 -12.56
CA SER A 72 3.24 -6.28 -13.87
C SER A 72 3.04 -5.11 -14.83
#